data_AF-A0A2V8Q5F8-F1
#
_entry.id   AF-A0A2V8Q5F8-F1
#
_cell.length_a   1.000
_cell.length_b   1.000
_cell.length_c   1.000
_cell.angle_alpha   90.00
_cell.angle_beta   90.00
_cell.angle_gamma   90.00
#
_symmetry.space_group_name_H-M   'P 1'
#
loop_
_entity.id
_entity.type
_entity.pdbx_description
1 polymer ?
#
loop_
_entity_poly.entity_id
_entity_poly.type
_entity_poly.pdbx_seq_one_letter_code
_entity_poly.pdbx_strand_id
1 'polypeptide(L)'
;MDQQQALPNRPVVLTIAGLDPSGGAGIVADIKTISAFGCFPAAALTSVTYQNTTGVFGAEHQSAETLRSQVVPIITDLNVVAAESGMLPTAEIVAEVARLFGESNLPAPVVDPVMV
;
A
#
# COMPACT_ATOMS: atom_id res chain seq x y z
N MET A 1 -12.12 -18.59 7.01
CA MET A 1 -13.17 -17.56 7.16
C MET A 1 -13.37 -16.99 5.78
N ASP A 2 -14.32 -17.51 5.00
CA ASP A 2 -14.70 -16.90 3.72
C ASP A 2 -15.86 -15.94 3.98
N GLN A 3 -15.56 -14.65 3.91
CA GLN A 3 -16.58 -13.63 3.69
C GLN A 3 -16.37 -13.09 2.28
N GLN A 4 -17.13 -13.60 1.33
CA GLN A 4 -17.10 -13.13 -0.04
C GLN A 4 -17.87 -11.80 -0.11
N GLN A 5 -17.15 -10.69 -0.22
CA GLN A 5 -17.74 -9.39 -0.49
C GLN A 5 -17.95 -9.20 -2.00
N ALA A 6 -18.97 -8.44 -2.38
CA ALA A 6 -19.19 -8.10 -3.78
C ALA A 6 -18.02 -7.26 -4.32
N LEU A 7 -17.61 -7.51 -5.56
CA LEU A 7 -16.57 -6.73 -6.22
C LEU A 7 -16.93 -5.23 -6.22
N PRO A 8 -15.96 -4.33 -6.00
CA PRO A 8 -16.21 -2.91 -5.93
C PRO A 8 -16.68 -2.36 -7.28
N ASN A 9 -17.77 -1.58 -7.27
CA ASN A 9 -18.26 -0.86 -8.46
C ASN A 9 -17.56 0.51 -8.65
N ARG A 10 -16.35 0.67 -8.09
CA ARG A 10 -15.58 1.92 -8.09
C ARG A 10 -14.16 1.61 -8.58
N PRO A 11 -13.47 2.56 -9.24
CA PRO A 11 -12.08 2.37 -9.66
C PRO A 11 -11.20 1.96 -8.46
N VAL A 12 -10.45 0.87 -8.58
CA VAL A 12 -9.60 0.37 -7.49
C VAL A 12 -8.22 1.04 -7.59
N VAL A 13 -7.77 1.61 -6.48
CA VAL A 13 -6.43 2.22 -6.37
C VAL A 13 -5.66 1.51 -5.26
N LEU A 14 -4.46 1.03 -5.59
CA LEU A 14 -3.57 0.34 -4.65
C LEU A 14 -2.56 1.34 -4.05
N THR A 15 -2.49 1.43 -2.72
CA THR A 15 -1.35 2.05 -2.03
C THR A 15 -0.40 0.98 -1.48
N ILE A 16 0.90 1.21 -1.61
CA ILE A 16 1.96 0.44 -0.97
C ILE A 16 2.81 1.39 -0.12
N ALA A 17 2.56 1.44 1.20
CA ALA A 17 3.23 2.39 2.08
C ALA A 17 3.28 1.90 3.54
N GLY A 18 3.92 2.69 4.41
CA GLY A 18 3.90 2.49 5.85
C GLY A 18 2.55 2.86 6.47
N LEU A 19 2.23 2.27 7.61
CA LEU A 19 1.08 2.63 8.44
C LEU A 19 1.47 3.71 9.45
N ASP A 20 0.80 4.86 9.39
CA ASP A 20 0.75 5.86 10.47
C ASP A 20 -0.51 5.63 11.34
N PRO A 21 -0.37 5.20 12.61
CA PRO A 21 -1.51 4.98 13.50
C PRO A 21 -2.30 6.24 13.83
N SER A 22 -1.69 7.43 13.75
CA SER A 22 -2.40 8.70 13.99
C SER A 22 -3.27 9.11 12.80
N GLY A 23 -3.05 8.49 11.65
CA GLY A 23 -3.87 8.63 10.46
C GLY A 23 -3.70 9.95 9.69
N GLY A 24 -2.58 10.65 9.92
CA GLY A 24 -2.20 11.87 9.21
C GLY A 24 -1.35 11.62 7.97
N ALA A 25 -0.69 10.46 7.89
CA ALA A 25 0.16 10.05 6.77
C ALA A 25 -0.04 8.55 6.42
N GLY A 26 0.84 8.04 5.54
CA GLY A 26 0.91 6.63 5.17
C GLY A 26 -0.40 6.08 4.60
N ILE A 27 -0.59 4.76 4.69
CA ILE A 27 -1.75 4.10 4.06
C ILE A 27 -3.10 4.68 4.54
N VAL A 28 -3.17 5.24 5.75
CA VAL A 28 -4.42 5.80 6.28
C VAL A 28 -4.77 7.10 5.58
N ALA A 29 -3.78 7.96 5.33
CA ALA A 29 -3.97 9.17 4.53
C ALA A 29 -4.29 8.82 3.07
N ASP A 30 -3.63 7.81 2.51
CA ASP A 30 -3.86 7.34 1.15
C ASP A 30 -5.30 6.82 0.99
N ILE A 31 -5.74 5.93 1.90
CA ILE A 31 -7.10 5.37 1.93
C ILE A 31 -8.15 6.49 2.02
N LYS A 32 -7.94 7.48 2.89
CA LYS A 32 -8.84 8.64 3.01
C LYS A 32 -8.90 9.43 1.71
N THR A 33 -7.74 9.69 1.10
CA THR A 33 -7.62 10.44 -0.15
C THR A 33 -8.31 9.71 -1.30
N ILE A 34 -7.96 8.45 -1.54
CA ILE A 34 -8.56 7.58 -2.57
C ILE A 34 -10.08 7.53 -2.40
N SER A 35 -10.57 7.33 -1.17
CA SER A 35 -12.00 7.28 -0.87
C SER A 35 -12.70 8.60 -1.17
N ALA A 36 -12.08 9.73 -0.80
CA ALA A 36 -12.60 11.06 -1.05
C ALA A 36 -12.70 11.38 -2.54
N PHE A 37 -11.83 10.81 -3.37
CA PHE A 37 -11.85 10.94 -4.83
C PHE A 37 -12.78 9.97 -5.55
N GLY A 38 -13.63 9.24 -4.83
CA GLY A 38 -14.62 8.40 -5.49
C GLY A 38 -14.15 6.96 -5.75
N CYS A 39 -12.93 6.59 -5.35
CA CYS A 39 -12.31 5.31 -5.65
C CYS A 39 -12.44 4.28 -4.51
N PHE A 40 -12.15 3.02 -4.80
CA PHE A 40 -12.03 1.95 -3.82
C PHE A 40 -10.55 1.75 -3.45
N PRO A 41 -10.14 1.97 -2.20
CA PRO A 41 -8.75 1.78 -1.80
C PRO A 41 -8.45 0.30 -1.51
N ALA A 42 -7.36 -0.19 -2.08
CA ALA A 42 -6.65 -1.39 -1.63
C ALA A 42 -5.29 -0.96 -1.06
N ALA A 43 -4.76 -1.71 -0.09
CA ALA A 43 -3.52 -1.33 0.59
C ALA A 43 -2.63 -2.53 0.88
N ALA A 44 -1.32 -2.34 0.78
CA ALA A 44 -0.31 -3.26 1.29
C ALA A 44 0.69 -2.50 2.16
N LEU A 45 0.98 -3.06 3.33
CA LEU A 45 1.84 -2.43 4.33
C LEU A 45 3.30 -2.78 4.08
N THR A 46 4.16 -1.77 4.12
CA THR A 46 5.62 -1.94 4.16
C THR A 46 6.16 -1.85 5.58
N SER A 47 5.47 -1.16 6.48
CA SER A 47 5.87 -0.96 7.87
C SER A 47 4.68 -0.64 8.75
N VAL A 48 4.77 -1.02 10.02
CA VAL A 48 3.92 -0.49 11.09
C VAL A 48 4.76 0.50 11.88
N THR A 49 4.43 1.79 11.82
CA THR A 49 5.17 2.81 12.58
C THR A 49 4.58 2.99 13.97
N TYR A 50 5.44 3.31 14.92
CA TYR A 50 5.06 3.85 16.21
C TYR A 50 5.12 5.36 16.07
N GLN A 51 4.07 5.95 15.49
CA GLN A 51 4.02 7.37 15.12
C GLN A 51 2.80 8.06 15.74
N ASN A 52 2.97 9.34 16.07
CA ASN A 52 1.87 10.27 16.31
C ASN A 52 2.16 11.64 15.69
N THR A 53 1.29 12.61 15.94
CA THR A 53 1.39 13.97 15.38
C THR A 53 2.63 14.76 15.82
N THR A 54 3.40 14.26 16.79
CA THR A 54 4.60 14.93 17.32
C THR A 54 5.91 14.26 16.89
N GLY A 55 5.85 13.04 16.34
CA GLY A 55 7.05 12.34 15.88
C GLY A 55 6.88 10.84 15.67
N VAL A 56 7.98 10.23 15.24
CA VAL A 56 8.14 8.79 15.02
C VAL A 56 9.05 8.23 16.10
N PHE A 57 8.62 7.16 16.76
CA PHE A 57 9.30 6.53 17.89
C PHE A 57 9.91 5.17 17.54
N GLY A 58 9.60 4.65 16.35
CA GLY A 58 10.13 3.39 15.82
C GLY A 58 9.23 2.83 14.74
N ALA A 59 9.60 1.67 14.19
CA ALA A 59 8.81 0.95 13.21
C ALA A 59 9.15 -0.54 13.21
N GLU A 60 8.19 -1.36 12.84
CA GLU A 60 8.38 -2.76 12.45
C GLU A 60 8.21 -2.87 10.94
N HIS A 61 9.28 -3.27 10.26
CA HIS A 61 9.28 -3.41 8.80
C HIS A 61 8.75 -4.79 8.41
N GLN A 62 7.92 -4.83 7.38
CA GLN A 62 7.49 -6.09 6.79
C GLN A 62 8.63 -6.71 5.98
N SER A 63 8.60 -8.03 5.81
CA SER A 63 9.49 -8.71 4.86
C SER A 63 8.99 -8.55 3.42
N ALA A 64 9.88 -8.70 2.44
CA ALA A 64 9.50 -8.76 1.02
C ALA A 64 8.47 -9.88 0.74
N GLU A 65 8.63 -11.04 1.39
CA GLU A 65 7.67 -12.16 1.29
C GLU A 65 6.28 -11.76 1.83
N THR A 66 6.24 -11.09 2.97
CA THR A 66 5.00 -10.59 3.55
C THR A 66 4.35 -9.53 2.67
N LEU A 67 5.13 -8.62 2.07
CA LEU A 67 4.61 -7.64 1.12
C LEU A 67 3.99 -8.33 -0.11
N ARG A 68 4.70 -9.27 -0.73
CA ARG A 68 4.16 -10.07 -1.84
C ARG A 68 2.88 -10.80 -1.45
N SER A 69 2.84 -11.39 -0.25
CA SER A 69 1.68 -12.13 0.24
C SER A 69 0.47 -11.24 0.50
N GLN A 70 0.66 -9.93 0.69
CA GLN A 70 -0.43 -8.95 0.71
C GLN A 70 -0.87 -8.56 -0.70
N VAL A 71 0.07 -8.25 -1.60
CA VAL A 71 -0.22 -7.68 -2.93
C VAL A 71 -0.80 -8.71 -3.89
N VAL A 72 -0.26 -9.94 -3.95
CA VAL A 72 -0.67 -10.94 -4.95
C VAL A 72 -2.16 -11.29 -4.86
N PRO A 73 -2.74 -11.55 -3.67
CA PRO A 73 -4.19 -11.78 -3.57
C PRO A 73 -5.02 -10.59 -4.05
N ILE A 74 -4.61 -9.36 -3.72
CA ILE A 74 -5.31 -8.13 -4.13
C ILE A 74 -5.34 -8.00 -5.65
N ILE A 75 -4.20 -8.14 -6.33
CA ILE A 75 -4.11 -7.92 -7.78
C ILE A 75 -4.68 -9.09 -8.59
N THR A 76 -4.88 -10.26 -7.95
CA THR A 76 -5.52 -11.42 -8.57
C THR A 76 -7.04 -11.32 -8.51
N ASP A 77 -7.58 -10.67 -7.47
CA ASP A 77 -9.03 -10.50 -7.26
C ASP A 77 -9.57 -9.19 -7.86
N LEU A 78 -8.83 -8.09 -7.68
CA LEU A 78 -9.28 -6.74 -8.02
C LEU A 78 -8.62 -6.20 -9.28
N ASN A 79 -9.43 -5.53 -10.12
CA ASN A 79 -8.92 -4.76 -11.25
C ASN A 79 -8.33 -3.41 -10.79
N VAL A 80 -7.05 -3.42 -10.40
CA VAL A 80 -6.31 -2.22 -9.97
C VAL A 80 -6.03 -1.32 -11.17
N VAL A 81 -6.60 -0.10 -11.16
CA VAL A 81 -6.47 0.86 -12.28
C VAL A 81 -5.44 1.95 -12.04
N ALA A 82 -5.02 2.14 -10.80
CA ALA A 82 -3.93 3.03 -10.42
C ALA A 82 -3.21 2.47 -9.19
N ALA A 83 -1.94 2.84 -9.03
CA ALA A 83 -1.16 2.47 -7.88
C ALA A 83 -0.25 3.60 -7.43
N GLU A 84 0.07 3.61 -6.14
CA GLU A 84 0.97 4.55 -5.50
C GLU A 84 1.91 3.80 -4.54
N SER A 85 3.14 4.28 -4.41
CA SER A 85 4.06 3.87 -3.37
C SER A 85 4.49 5.05 -2.51
N GLY A 86 4.51 4.86 -1.19
CA GLY A 86 5.08 5.79 -0.22
C GLY A 86 6.35 5.22 0.43
N MET A 87 6.39 5.18 1.77
CA MET A 87 7.55 4.66 2.53
C MET A 87 7.92 3.23 2.13
N LEU A 88 9.14 3.04 1.61
CA LEU A 88 9.76 1.74 1.32
C LEU A 88 11.02 1.58 2.20
N PRO A 89 10.94 0.88 3.36
CA PRO A 89 11.94 0.97 4.43
C PRO A 89 13.28 0.28 4.14
N THR A 90 13.31 -0.70 3.24
CA THR A 90 14.51 -1.50 2.98
C THR A 90 14.73 -1.73 1.50
N ALA A 91 15.97 -2.03 1.11
CA ALA A 91 16.31 -2.35 -0.27
C ALA A 91 15.56 -3.58 -0.78
N GLU A 92 15.29 -4.57 0.07
CA GLU A 92 14.51 -5.76 -0.28
C GLU A 92 13.06 -5.40 -0.59
N ILE A 93 12.46 -4.48 0.17
CA ILE A 93 11.11 -3.99 -0.11
C ILE A 93 11.08 -3.20 -1.41
N VAL A 94 12.05 -2.31 -1.65
CA VAL A 94 12.15 -1.56 -2.93
C VAL A 94 12.27 -2.52 -4.11
N ALA A 95 13.15 -3.51 -4.02
CA ALA A 95 13.34 -4.52 -5.07
C ALA A 95 12.07 -5.34 -5.30
N GLU A 96 11.35 -5.72 -4.23
CA GLU A 96 10.11 -6.47 -4.35
C GLU A 96 8.97 -5.65 -4.94
N VAL A 97 8.84 -4.38 -4.58
CA VAL A 97 7.90 -3.44 -5.22
C VAL A 97 8.19 -3.34 -6.71
N ALA A 98 9.44 -3.05 -7.08
CA ALA A 98 9.85 -2.97 -8.48
C ALA A 98 9.54 -4.27 -9.25
N ARG A 99 9.78 -5.43 -8.61
CA ARG A 99 9.46 -6.74 -9.18
C ARG A 99 7.97 -6.97 -9.36
N LEU A 100 7.14 -6.63 -8.37
CA LEU A 100 5.68 -6.73 -8.47
C LEU A 100 5.15 -5.89 -9.64
N PHE A 101 5.62 -4.66 -9.82
CA PHE A 101 5.25 -3.83 -10.96
C PHE A 101 5.80 -4.33 -12.30
N GLY A 102 6.96 -4.99 -12.31
CA GLY A 102 7.57 -5.54 -13.53
C GLY A 102 7.00 -6.89 -13.98
N GLU A 103 6.51 -7.71 -13.05
CA GLU A 103 6.00 -9.07 -13.32
C GLU A 103 4.47 -9.12 -13.51
N SER A 104 3.73 -8.08 -13.12
CA SER A 104 2.26 -8.07 -13.11
C SER A 104 1.66 -7.04 -14.07
N ASN A 105 0.34 -7.09 -14.25
CA ASN A 105 -0.41 -6.11 -15.05
C ASN A 105 -0.74 -4.82 -14.28
N LEU A 106 0.01 -4.51 -13.21
CA LEU A 106 -0.19 -3.27 -12.48
C LEU A 106 0.16 -2.06 -13.37
N PRO A 107 -0.60 -0.96 -13.26
CA PRO A 107 -0.22 0.30 -13.91
C PRO A 107 1.08 0.84 -13.29
N ALA A 108 1.83 1.65 -14.05
CA ALA A 108 3.00 2.34 -13.52
C ALA A 108 2.61 3.16 -12.27
N PRO A 109 3.32 3.03 -11.15
CA PRO A 109 2.93 3.69 -9.92
C PRO A 109 3.28 5.17 -9.93
N VAL A 110 2.49 5.95 -9.19
CA VAL A 110 2.98 7.22 -8.64
C VAL A 110 3.96 6.88 -7.52
N VAL A 111 5.19 7.37 -7.63
CA VAL A 111 6.24 7.14 -6.63
C VAL A 111 6.40 8.40 -5.79
N ASP A 112 5.96 8.37 -4.54
CA ASP A 112 6.29 9.38 -3.52
C ASP A 112 7.57 8.95 -2.79
N PRO A 113 8.72 9.63 -3.02
CA PRO A 113 10.03 9.17 -2.55
C PRO A 113 10.24 9.51 -1.06
N VAL A 114 9.46 8.87 -0.18
CA VAL A 114 9.61 9.00 1.27
C VAL A 114 10.90 8.32 1.72
N MET A 115 11.91 9.14 1.98
CA MET A 115 13.21 8.71 2.51
C MET A 115 13.10 8.61 4.03
N VAL A 116 13.54 7.47 4.58
CA VAL A 116 13.59 7.15 6.01
C VAL A 116 15.00 6.79 6.45
#